data_AF-A0A097SSI9-F1
#
_entry.id   AF-A0A097SSI9-F1
#
_cell.length_a   1.000
_cell.length_b   1.000
_cell.length_c   1.000
_cell.angle_alpha   90.00
_cell.angle_beta   90.00
_cell.angle_gamma   90.00
#
_symmetry.space_group_name_H-M   'P 1'
#
loop_
_entity.id
_entity.type
_entity.pdbx_description
1 polymer ?
#
loop_
_entity_poly.entity_id
_entity_poly.type
_entity_poly.pdbx_seq_one_letter_code
_entity_poly.pdbx_strand_id
1 'polypeptide(L)'
;MNNKLVKKWCYWVLLSLFAPLLTLINTKTNSEIKVANNDVGLTNEVININASELFDNDQTVSGTINYDVETKTIIKGDNLSFNLTSNLTKEFTLKSSFTQKNINYQIEQIGDNLFENLFYINEKITNCSIIFAIDNGYTRISQNAFKCGVALTKIYLPNTLISIDDCAFSGCSNLSSINFPNQLTNIGNYAFQNNLNLKDITNGFTDITNFGEGVFIGCSSITSVGELNSSLTSISKNLFNGCSSLEAINIPDNVTLINEGAFASCTSLRLITLTENSKLNEIDSSAFKSCKSLTSFYFPKELKKIGGFAFNDNVSMKEINLPASIIELGNCAFQNCSGIQIIYLNWEAVNNTALVLGSDKAKNIFKGIEKETKIFIPQVANKQLYIDLYNEYNKVLKQYGLKVFGPDPNIYNFTSPILIASLVGMFSIVGLMTTWYLVKTYRDKKNKNS
;
A
#
# COMPACT_ATOMS: atom_id res chain seq x y z
N MET A 1 -43.09 -77.94 19.89
CA MET A 1 -42.85 -77.00 18.78
C MET A 1 -42.25 -75.72 19.36
N ASN A 2 -40.93 -75.71 19.60
CA ASN A 2 -39.91 -74.95 18.83
C ASN A 2 -40.20 -73.44 18.86
N ASN A 3 -39.74 -72.64 19.83
CA ASN A 3 -38.42 -72.49 20.48
C ASN A 3 -37.30 -71.97 19.55
N LYS A 4 -37.14 -70.64 19.51
CA LYS A 4 -35.83 -69.98 19.33
C LYS A 4 -35.80 -68.54 19.90
N LEU A 5 -36.42 -68.39 21.07
CA LEU A 5 -36.25 -67.23 21.98
C LEU A 5 -35.41 -67.59 23.23
N VAL A 6 -34.76 -68.77 23.27
CA VAL A 6 -34.08 -69.28 24.48
C VAL A 6 -32.64 -69.79 24.21
N LYS A 7 -31.88 -69.23 23.26
CA LYS A 7 -30.49 -69.69 23.03
C LYS A 7 -29.41 -68.65 22.71
N LYS A 8 -29.58 -67.38 23.11
CA LYS A 8 -28.46 -66.41 23.23
C LYS A 8 -28.46 -65.58 24.52
N TRP A 9 -29.23 -66.02 25.52
CA TRP A 9 -29.26 -65.47 26.89
C TRP A 9 -28.49 -66.33 27.92
N CYS A 10 -27.63 -67.24 27.47
CA CYS A 10 -26.74 -68.04 28.33
C CYS A 10 -25.27 -67.97 27.89
N TYR A 11 -24.76 -66.75 27.72
CA TYR A 11 -23.31 -66.46 27.72
C TYR A 11 -23.06 -65.16 28.49
N TRP A 12 -23.55 -65.14 29.74
CA TRP A 12 -23.43 -64.01 30.67
C TRP A 12 -22.62 -64.34 31.93
N VAL A 13 -21.92 -65.48 32.02
CA VAL A 13 -21.43 -65.96 33.34
C VAL A 13 -19.97 -66.47 33.32
N LEU A 14 -19.16 -66.11 32.33
CA LEU A 14 -17.71 -66.38 32.39
C LEU A 14 -16.89 -65.11 32.16
N LEU A 15 -16.34 -64.64 33.28
CA LEU A 15 -15.21 -63.73 33.41
C LEU A 15 -15.48 -62.22 33.36
N SER A 16 -16.37 -61.80 34.25
CA SER A 16 -16.06 -60.68 35.15
C SER A 16 -15.10 -61.15 36.26
N LEU A 17 -13.84 -61.44 35.93
CA LEU A 17 -12.75 -61.66 36.90
C LEU A 17 -11.44 -61.29 36.21
N PHE A 18 -11.03 -60.03 36.34
CA PHE A 18 -9.68 -59.59 36.73
C PHE A 18 -9.57 -58.08 36.49
N ALA A 19 -9.44 -57.37 37.60
CA ALA A 19 -9.11 -55.96 37.68
C ALA A 19 -7.57 -55.77 37.51
N PRO A 20 -7.03 -54.56 37.68
CA PRO A 20 -6.10 -53.88 36.76
C PRO A 20 -4.61 -53.98 37.16
N LEU A 21 -3.67 -53.72 36.23
CA LEU A 21 -2.31 -53.18 36.49
C LEU A 21 -1.64 -52.89 35.12
N LEU A 22 -1.32 -51.63 34.76
CA LEU A 22 -0.05 -50.93 35.01
C LEU A 22 1.16 -51.67 34.36
N THR A 23 2.05 -51.11 33.53
CA THR A 23 2.60 -49.74 33.47
C THR A 23 3.54 -49.57 32.24
N LEU A 24 3.61 -48.34 31.70
CA LEU A 24 4.77 -47.61 31.10
C LEU A 24 5.46 -48.17 29.82
N ILE A 25 5.67 -47.40 28.74
CA ILE A 25 6.50 -46.16 28.56
C ILE A 25 5.89 -45.31 27.39
N ASN A 26 5.42 -44.08 27.63
CA ASN A 26 6.01 -42.74 27.29
C ASN A 26 6.12 -42.44 25.76
N THR A 27 5.49 -41.43 25.14
CA THR A 27 5.41 -39.98 25.47
C THR A 27 4.18 -39.23 24.87
N LYS A 28 3.80 -38.11 25.53
CA LYS A 28 2.83 -37.01 25.22
C LYS A 28 2.84 -36.52 23.74
N THR A 29 1.78 -35.95 23.15
CA THR A 29 1.02 -34.72 23.55
C THR A 29 -0.41 -34.61 22.96
N ASN A 30 -1.22 -33.82 23.69
CA ASN A 30 -2.58 -33.31 23.52
C ASN A 30 -3.10 -32.92 22.11
N SER A 31 -4.42 -33.13 21.98
CA SER A 31 -5.46 -32.32 21.32
C SER A 31 -5.29 -31.94 19.84
N GLU A 32 -6.20 -32.45 19.00
CA GLU A 32 -7.03 -31.62 18.12
C GLU A 32 -8.19 -32.47 17.55
N ILE A 33 -9.42 -32.06 17.86
CA ILE A 33 -10.60 -32.45 17.10
C ILE A 33 -10.55 -31.60 15.83
N LYS A 34 -10.45 -32.23 14.65
CA LYS A 34 -10.54 -31.55 13.35
C LYS A 34 -11.74 -32.06 12.56
N VAL A 35 -12.70 -31.15 12.44
CA VAL A 35 -13.70 -30.86 11.39
C VAL A 35 -14.39 -32.04 10.69
N ALA A 36 -15.74 -31.98 10.72
CA ALA A 36 -16.64 -32.95 10.10
C ALA A 36 -16.51 -32.95 8.56
N ASN A 37 -15.92 -34.01 8.02
CA ASN A 37 -16.13 -34.48 6.66
C ASN A 37 -17.54 -35.07 6.57
N ASN A 38 -18.37 -34.55 5.66
CA ASN A 38 -19.35 -35.41 5.00
C ASN A 38 -18.64 -36.03 3.78
N ASP A 39 -18.09 -37.22 4.01
CA ASP A 39 -17.40 -38.04 3.02
C ASP A 39 -18.24 -38.29 1.77
N VAL A 40 -17.73 -37.89 0.61
CA VAL A 40 -17.66 -38.77 -0.56
C VAL A 40 -16.32 -38.51 -1.23
N GLY A 41 -15.48 -39.55 -1.33
CA GLY A 41 -14.22 -39.48 -2.05
C GLY A 41 -14.46 -39.10 -3.50
N LEU A 42 -14.00 -37.91 -3.88
CA LEU A 42 -13.99 -37.45 -5.26
C LEU A 42 -12.54 -37.17 -5.65
N THR A 43 -12.01 -38.04 -6.49
CA THR A 43 -10.76 -37.87 -7.20
C THR A 43 -10.94 -36.80 -8.29
N ASN A 44 -10.18 -35.72 -8.26
CA ASN A 44 -9.96 -34.71 -9.33
C ASN A 44 -11.16 -34.47 -10.28
N GLU A 45 -12.35 -34.18 -9.76
CA GLU A 45 -13.50 -33.83 -10.60
C GLU A 45 -13.55 -32.33 -10.83
N VAL A 46 -13.50 -31.93 -12.11
CA VAL A 46 -13.81 -30.57 -12.54
C VAL A 46 -15.32 -30.45 -12.68
N ILE A 47 -15.90 -29.48 -11.95
CA ILE A 47 -17.34 -29.20 -12.00
C ILE A 47 -17.58 -28.00 -12.93
N ASN A 48 -18.44 -28.20 -13.93
CA ASN A 48 -18.95 -27.13 -14.80
C ASN A 48 -20.15 -26.45 -14.13
N ILE A 49 -19.99 -25.18 -13.78
CA ILE A 49 -21.02 -24.33 -13.18
C ILE A 49 -21.58 -23.40 -14.25
N ASN A 50 -22.90 -23.31 -14.37
CA ASN A 50 -23.52 -22.30 -15.22
C ASN A 50 -23.49 -20.95 -14.50
N ALA A 51 -23.10 -19.89 -15.21
CA ALA A 51 -23.06 -18.55 -14.65
C ALA A 51 -24.36 -18.11 -13.95
N SER A 52 -25.55 -18.51 -14.42
CA SER A 52 -26.82 -18.21 -13.74
C SER A 52 -26.92 -18.82 -12.34
N GLU A 53 -26.19 -19.91 -12.07
CA GLU A 53 -26.16 -20.55 -10.76
C GLU A 53 -25.41 -19.69 -9.72
N LEU A 54 -24.52 -18.80 -10.16
CA LEU A 54 -23.72 -17.93 -9.31
C LEU A 54 -24.38 -16.61 -8.91
N PHE A 55 -25.55 -16.30 -9.46
CA PHE A 55 -26.27 -15.05 -9.17
C PHE A 55 -27.68 -15.31 -8.65
N ASP A 56 -28.14 -14.46 -7.74
CA ASP A 56 -29.50 -14.54 -7.16
C ASP A 56 -30.61 -13.99 -8.08
N ASN A 57 -30.26 -13.48 -9.27
CA ASN A 57 -31.21 -12.79 -10.15
C ASN A 57 -31.58 -13.62 -11.40
N ASP A 58 -32.84 -13.49 -11.87
CA ASP A 58 -33.44 -14.10 -13.09
C ASP A 58 -32.82 -13.62 -14.43
N GLN A 59 -31.55 -13.20 -14.42
CA GLN A 59 -30.87 -12.66 -15.59
C GLN A 59 -30.08 -13.75 -16.31
N THR A 60 -30.07 -13.68 -17.65
CA THR A 60 -29.29 -14.58 -18.50
C THR A 60 -27.81 -14.23 -18.44
N VAL A 61 -27.12 -14.75 -17.43
CA VAL A 61 -25.66 -14.85 -17.43
C VAL A 61 -25.29 -16.14 -18.15
N SER A 62 -24.41 -16.08 -19.14
CA SER A 62 -23.98 -17.24 -19.91
C SER A 62 -22.49 -17.45 -19.80
N GLY A 63 -22.08 -18.66 -19.44
CA GLY A 63 -20.69 -19.02 -19.29
C GLY A 63 -20.56 -20.31 -18.51
N THR A 64 -19.44 -20.98 -18.68
CA THR A 64 -19.12 -22.21 -17.95
C THR A 64 -17.87 -21.94 -17.13
N ILE A 65 -17.93 -22.31 -15.85
CA ILE A 65 -16.80 -22.17 -14.94
C ILE A 65 -16.37 -23.55 -14.47
N ASN A 66 -15.07 -23.82 -14.54
CA ASN A 66 -14.47 -25.02 -14.00
C ASN A 66 -14.05 -24.81 -12.54
N TYR A 67 -14.61 -25.61 -11.63
CA TYR A 67 -14.27 -25.62 -10.21
C TYR A 67 -13.51 -26.92 -9.84
N ASP A 68 -12.35 -26.78 -9.20
CA ASP A 68 -11.63 -27.88 -8.56
C ASP A 68 -12.20 -28.16 -7.18
N VAL A 69 -12.57 -29.41 -6.93
CA VAL A 69 -13.05 -29.82 -5.61
C VAL A 69 -11.90 -30.03 -4.62
N GLU A 70 -10.71 -30.42 -5.08
CA GLU A 70 -9.54 -30.71 -4.21
C GLU A 70 -8.90 -29.42 -3.71
N THR A 71 -8.62 -28.48 -4.61
CA THR A 71 -8.02 -27.19 -4.25
C THR A 71 -9.07 -26.18 -3.79
N LYS A 72 -10.37 -26.48 -3.94
CA LYS A 72 -11.50 -25.55 -3.74
C LYS A 72 -11.40 -24.27 -4.57
N THR A 73 -10.62 -24.30 -5.66
CA THR A 73 -10.39 -23.13 -6.50
C THR A 73 -11.15 -23.23 -7.81
N ILE A 74 -11.62 -22.09 -8.30
CA ILE A 74 -11.98 -21.95 -9.70
C ILE A 74 -10.67 -21.99 -10.50
N ILE A 75 -10.41 -23.09 -11.21
CA ILE A 75 -9.13 -23.32 -11.91
C ILE A 75 -9.06 -22.54 -13.21
N LYS A 76 -10.21 -22.40 -13.89
CA LYS A 76 -10.30 -21.73 -15.19
C LYS A 76 -11.77 -21.57 -15.59
N GLY A 77 -12.33 -20.37 -15.44
CA GLY A 77 -13.55 -20.04 -16.17
C GLY A 77 -13.20 -19.75 -17.63
N ASP A 78 -13.98 -20.27 -18.58
CA ASP A 78 -14.11 -19.55 -19.83
C ASP A 78 -14.79 -18.23 -19.45
N ASN A 79 -14.16 -17.09 -19.74
CA ASN A 79 -14.61 -15.74 -19.38
C ASN A 79 -16.14 -15.68 -19.28
N LEU A 80 -16.68 -15.41 -18.08
CA LEU A 80 -18.11 -15.27 -17.94
C LEU A 80 -18.59 -14.19 -18.91
N SER A 81 -19.70 -14.42 -19.61
CA SER A 81 -20.30 -13.44 -20.51
C SER A 81 -21.69 -13.05 -20.01
N PHE A 82 -21.91 -11.77 -19.77
CA PHE A 82 -23.24 -11.25 -19.40
C PHE A 82 -23.98 -10.90 -20.68
N ASN A 83 -24.97 -11.72 -21.05
CA ASN A 83 -25.90 -11.38 -22.13
C ASN A 83 -27.10 -10.61 -21.54
N LEU A 84 -26.91 -9.31 -21.30
CA LEU A 84 -27.98 -8.42 -20.84
C LEU A 84 -28.70 -7.82 -22.05
N THR A 85 -30.02 -8.00 -22.12
CA THR A 85 -30.87 -7.54 -23.24
C THR A 85 -31.34 -6.08 -23.12
N SER A 86 -31.04 -5.37 -22.01
CA SER A 86 -31.39 -3.95 -21.84
C SER A 86 -30.52 -3.21 -20.81
N ASN A 87 -30.38 -1.89 -21.01
CA ASN A 87 -29.72 -0.94 -20.10
C ASN A 87 -30.45 -0.91 -18.76
N LEU A 88 -29.90 -1.56 -17.75
CA LEU A 88 -30.41 -1.54 -16.39
C LEU A 88 -29.22 -1.33 -15.46
N THR A 89 -29.27 -0.29 -14.62
CA THR A 89 -28.48 -0.25 -13.39
C THR A 89 -28.84 -1.47 -12.57
N LYS A 90 -27.93 -2.43 -12.47
CA LYS A 90 -28.16 -3.70 -11.77
C LYS A 90 -27.09 -3.93 -10.72
N GLU A 91 -27.55 -4.36 -9.55
CA GLU A 91 -26.71 -4.97 -8.54
C GLU A 91 -26.71 -6.49 -8.77
N PHE A 92 -25.53 -7.09 -8.82
CA PHE A 92 -25.34 -8.53 -8.93
C PHE A 92 -24.86 -9.05 -7.59
N THR A 93 -25.65 -9.92 -6.96
CA THR A 93 -25.20 -10.66 -5.78
C THR A 93 -24.51 -11.94 -6.23
N LEU A 94 -23.22 -12.07 -5.95
CA LEU A 94 -22.49 -13.32 -6.13
C LEU A 94 -22.83 -14.27 -4.99
N LYS A 95 -23.45 -15.40 -5.33
CA LYS A 95 -23.73 -16.47 -4.38
C LYS A 95 -22.44 -17.01 -3.81
N SER A 96 -22.45 -17.38 -2.54
CA SER A 96 -21.31 -18.01 -1.84
C SER A 96 -21.35 -19.54 -1.88
N SER A 97 -22.42 -20.12 -2.42
CA SER A 97 -22.57 -21.57 -2.54
C SER A 97 -23.51 -21.93 -3.69
N PHE A 98 -23.38 -23.16 -4.17
CA PHE A 98 -24.30 -23.74 -5.14
C PHE A 98 -24.50 -25.23 -4.83
N THR A 99 -25.61 -25.78 -5.31
CA THR A 99 -25.94 -27.20 -5.14
C THR A 99 -25.89 -27.89 -6.50
N GLN A 100 -25.07 -28.94 -6.62
CA GLN A 100 -25.00 -29.76 -7.82
C GLN A 100 -24.92 -31.24 -7.45
N LYS A 101 -25.70 -32.09 -8.14
CA LYS A 101 -25.81 -33.53 -7.82
C LYS A 101 -26.14 -33.81 -6.33
N ASN A 102 -26.97 -32.97 -5.69
CA ASN A 102 -27.31 -33.02 -4.25
C ASN A 102 -26.14 -32.80 -3.28
N ILE A 103 -25.01 -32.29 -3.77
CA ILE A 103 -23.88 -31.87 -2.96
C ILE A 103 -23.87 -30.34 -2.91
N ASN A 104 -23.70 -29.79 -1.71
CA ASN A 104 -23.58 -28.35 -1.48
C ASN A 104 -22.11 -27.95 -1.51
N TYR A 105 -21.74 -27.04 -2.39
CA TYR A 105 -20.38 -26.53 -2.54
C TYR A 105 -20.31 -25.10 -2.00
N GLN A 106 -19.24 -24.78 -1.27
CA GLN A 106 -18.93 -23.44 -0.79
C GLN A 106 -17.84 -22.80 -1.66
N ILE A 107 -17.97 -21.51 -1.97
CA ILE A 107 -17.03 -20.77 -2.80
C ILE A 107 -16.14 -19.92 -1.88
N GLU A 108 -14.86 -20.29 -1.75
CA GLU A 108 -13.88 -19.60 -0.90
C GLU A 108 -13.08 -18.52 -1.67
N GLN A 109 -13.10 -18.57 -3.01
CA GLN A 109 -12.24 -17.77 -3.89
C GLN A 109 -12.97 -17.37 -5.18
N ILE A 110 -12.74 -16.13 -5.65
CA ILE A 110 -13.00 -15.75 -7.04
C ILE A 110 -11.78 -16.09 -7.89
N GLY A 111 -11.95 -16.96 -8.88
CA GLY A 111 -10.86 -17.47 -9.72
C GLY A 111 -10.24 -16.45 -10.67
N ASP A 112 -9.12 -16.83 -11.26
CA ASP A 112 -8.36 -15.99 -12.17
C ASP A 112 -9.19 -15.64 -13.42
N ASN A 113 -9.10 -14.38 -13.84
CA ASN A 113 -9.72 -13.84 -15.05
C ASN A 113 -11.25 -14.00 -15.11
N LEU A 114 -11.93 -14.35 -14.01
CA LEU A 114 -13.35 -14.77 -14.03
C LEU A 114 -14.27 -13.77 -14.75
N PHE A 115 -14.04 -12.49 -14.51
CA PHE A 115 -14.74 -11.36 -15.11
C PHE A 115 -13.79 -10.43 -15.90
N GLU A 116 -12.64 -10.94 -16.36
CA GLU A 116 -11.70 -10.14 -17.16
C GLU A 116 -12.36 -9.72 -18.49
N ASN A 117 -12.24 -8.44 -18.86
CA ASN A 117 -12.79 -7.82 -20.07
C ASN A 117 -14.31 -7.97 -20.24
N LEU A 118 -14.99 -8.64 -19.32
CA LEU A 118 -16.41 -8.95 -19.41
C LEU A 118 -17.25 -7.68 -19.51
N PHE A 119 -16.84 -6.67 -18.76
CA PHE A 119 -17.50 -5.37 -18.78
C PHE A 119 -16.99 -4.45 -19.90
N TYR A 120 -16.03 -4.88 -20.71
CA TYR A 120 -15.49 -4.15 -21.86
C TYR A 120 -16.19 -4.51 -23.17
N ILE A 121 -16.67 -5.76 -23.31
CA ILE A 121 -17.19 -6.29 -24.58
C ILE A 121 -18.66 -5.92 -24.84
N ASN A 122 -19.43 -5.58 -23.79
CA ASN A 122 -20.86 -5.35 -23.92
C ASN A 122 -21.19 -3.85 -23.83
N GLU A 123 -21.22 -3.15 -24.98
CA GLU A 123 -21.56 -1.71 -25.12
C GLU A 123 -22.90 -1.30 -24.45
N LYS A 124 -23.71 -2.26 -24.00
CA LYS A 124 -24.98 -2.06 -23.30
C LYS A 124 -24.88 -2.03 -21.77
N ILE A 125 -23.77 -2.47 -21.19
CA ILE A 125 -23.59 -2.45 -19.73
C ILE A 125 -22.75 -1.24 -19.37
N THR A 126 -23.42 -0.13 -19.05
CA THR A 126 -22.73 1.12 -18.70
C THR A 126 -22.50 1.25 -17.20
N ASN A 127 -23.32 0.60 -16.36
CA ASN A 127 -23.27 0.69 -14.89
C ASN A 127 -23.64 -0.64 -14.22
N CYS A 128 -22.73 -1.19 -13.42
CA CYS A 128 -22.89 -2.46 -12.71
C CYS A 128 -22.33 -2.35 -11.29
N SER A 129 -23.08 -2.83 -10.30
CA SER A 129 -22.60 -2.99 -8.93
C SER A 129 -22.49 -4.49 -8.60
N ILE A 130 -21.44 -4.90 -7.91
CA ILE A 130 -21.28 -6.29 -7.45
C ILE A 130 -21.31 -6.32 -5.92
N ILE A 131 -22.19 -7.15 -5.37
CA ILE A 131 -22.30 -7.44 -3.95
C ILE A 131 -21.84 -8.87 -3.75
N PHE A 132 -20.87 -9.09 -2.85
CA PHE A 132 -20.58 -10.44 -2.35
C PHE A 132 -21.57 -10.75 -1.22
N ALA A 133 -22.17 -11.94 -1.24
CA ALA A 133 -23.01 -12.37 -0.14
C ALA A 133 -22.21 -12.32 1.18
N ILE A 134 -22.70 -11.53 2.14
CA ILE A 134 -21.96 -10.99 3.30
C ILE A 134 -21.45 -12.06 4.27
N ASP A 135 -21.98 -13.28 4.24
CA ASP A 135 -21.83 -14.24 5.34
C ASP A 135 -20.76 -15.33 5.19
N ASN A 136 -20.11 -15.54 4.03
CA ASN A 136 -19.57 -16.89 3.76
C ASN A 136 -18.15 -16.98 3.13
N GLY A 137 -17.11 -16.56 3.87
CA GLY A 137 -15.78 -17.20 3.74
C GLY A 137 -14.98 -16.94 2.45
N TYR A 138 -15.36 -15.97 1.62
CA TYR A 138 -14.50 -15.50 0.54
C TYR A 138 -13.22 -14.90 1.13
N THR A 139 -12.09 -15.58 0.96
CA THR A 139 -10.79 -15.14 1.50
C THR A 139 -9.88 -14.54 0.44
N ARG A 140 -10.16 -14.74 -0.85
CA ARG A 140 -9.29 -14.31 -1.95
C ARG A 140 -10.03 -13.88 -3.21
N ILE A 141 -9.59 -12.76 -3.78
CA ILE A 141 -9.92 -12.35 -5.16
C ILE A 141 -8.67 -12.54 -5.99
N SER A 142 -8.70 -13.47 -6.94
CA SER A 142 -7.51 -13.92 -7.64
C SER A 142 -7.13 -13.01 -8.82
N GLN A 143 -6.07 -13.40 -9.52
CA GLN A 143 -5.40 -12.57 -10.50
C GLN A 143 -6.37 -12.19 -11.64
N ASN A 144 -6.32 -10.92 -12.05
CA ASN A 144 -7.17 -10.36 -13.12
C ASN A 144 -8.70 -10.55 -12.94
N ALA A 145 -9.20 -10.95 -11.78
CA ALA A 145 -10.60 -11.37 -11.59
C ALA A 145 -11.65 -10.42 -12.18
N PHE A 146 -11.42 -9.10 -12.12
CA PHE A 146 -12.29 -8.03 -12.65
C PHE A 146 -11.54 -7.09 -13.59
N LYS A 147 -10.38 -7.48 -14.12
CA LYS A 147 -9.54 -6.62 -14.95
C LYS A 147 -10.29 -6.10 -16.18
N CYS A 148 -10.03 -4.84 -16.53
CA CYS A 148 -10.73 -4.06 -17.55
C CYS A 148 -12.25 -4.01 -17.33
N GLY A 149 -12.67 -4.06 -16.07
CA GLY A 149 -14.07 -4.06 -15.68
C GLY A 149 -14.75 -2.69 -15.81
N VAL A 150 -14.77 -2.08 -17.00
CA VAL A 150 -15.16 -0.66 -17.18
C VAL A 150 -16.61 -0.36 -16.78
N ALA A 151 -17.52 -1.33 -16.76
CA ALA A 151 -18.89 -1.10 -16.26
C ALA A 151 -19.03 -1.21 -14.74
N LEU A 152 -18.01 -1.71 -14.02
CA LEU A 152 -18.06 -1.87 -12.57
C LEU A 152 -17.98 -0.49 -11.91
N THR A 153 -19.07 -0.05 -11.28
CA THR A 153 -19.16 1.27 -10.61
C THR A 153 -18.99 1.17 -9.10
N LYS A 154 -19.36 0.02 -8.52
CA LYS A 154 -19.30 -0.26 -7.09
C LYS A 154 -19.05 -1.73 -6.81
N ILE A 155 -18.30 -2.02 -5.75
CA ILE A 155 -18.10 -3.37 -5.23
C ILE A 155 -18.14 -3.38 -3.70
N TYR A 156 -18.79 -4.39 -3.13
CA TYR A 156 -18.88 -4.58 -1.67
C TYR A 156 -18.09 -5.82 -1.27
N LEU A 157 -16.84 -5.61 -0.84
CA LEU A 157 -15.95 -6.70 -0.46
C LEU A 157 -16.43 -7.41 0.82
N PRO A 158 -16.29 -8.75 0.92
CA PRO A 158 -16.69 -9.51 2.09
C PRO A 158 -15.70 -9.30 3.26
N ASN A 159 -16.19 -9.28 4.50
CA ASN A 159 -15.37 -9.07 5.71
C ASN A 159 -14.36 -10.20 5.99
N THR A 160 -14.49 -11.34 5.31
CA THR A 160 -13.56 -12.49 5.41
C THR A 160 -12.40 -12.39 4.43
N LEU A 161 -12.35 -11.36 3.58
CA LEU A 161 -11.36 -11.25 2.52
C LEU A 161 -9.97 -10.98 3.10
N ILE A 162 -9.03 -11.89 2.84
CA ILE A 162 -7.65 -11.84 3.33
C ILE A 162 -6.72 -11.26 2.27
N SER A 163 -6.99 -11.50 0.99
CA SER A 163 -6.10 -11.14 -0.12
C SER A 163 -6.83 -10.71 -1.39
N ILE A 164 -6.24 -9.73 -2.08
CA ILE A 164 -6.56 -9.35 -3.46
C ILE A 164 -5.28 -9.52 -4.26
N ASP A 165 -5.33 -10.26 -5.37
CA ASP A 165 -4.14 -10.60 -6.14
C ASP A 165 -3.85 -9.63 -7.28
N ASP A 166 -2.77 -9.92 -8.00
CA ASP A 166 -2.24 -9.13 -9.09
C ASP A 166 -3.32 -8.76 -10.11
N CYS A 167 -3.36 -7.48 -10.48
CA CYS A 167 -4.27 -6.93 -11.48
C CYS A 167 -5.77 -7.18 -11.26
N ALA A 168 -6.21 -7.64 -10.08
CA ALA A 168 -7.59 -8.08 -9.84
C ALA A 168 -8.66 -7.06 -10.25
N PHE A 169 -8.42 -5.77 -10.05
CA PHE A 169 -9.29 -4.65 -10.42
C PHE A 169 -8.58 -3.64 -11.33
N SER A 170 -7.57 -4.09 -12.10
CA SER A 170 -6.83 -3.21 -13.00
C SER A 170 -7.76 -2.72 -14.12
N GLY A 171 -7.87 -1.40 -14.32
CA GLY A 171 -8.65 -0.80 -15.40
C GLY A 171 -10.18 -0.84 -15.20
N CYS A 172 -10.67 -1.03 -13.97
CA CYS A 172 -12.08 -0.78 -13.60
C CYS A 172 -12.35 0.74 -13.57
N SER A 173 -12.29 1.40 -14.74
CA SER A 173 -12.24 2.86 -14.85
C SER A 173 -13.45 3.62 -14.28
N ASN A 174 -14.61 2.98 -14.14
CA ASN A 174 -15.81 3.58 -13.53
C ASN A 174 -15.99 3.25 -12.03
N LEU A 175 -15.12 2.43 -11.43
CA LEU A 175 -15.18 2.13 -10.02
C LEU A 175 -14.86 3.40 -9.22
N SER A 176 -15.84 3.91 -8.48
CA SER A 176 -15.75 5.23 -7.84
C SER A 176 -15.26 5.20 -6.40
N SER A 177 -15.52 4.10 -5.70
CA SER A 177 -15.16 3.88 -4.30
C SER A 177 -15.00 2.40 -4.03
N ILE A 178 -14.15 2.07 -3.05
CA ILE A 178 -14.02 0.72 -2.53
C ILE A 178 -13.75 0.79 -1.02
N ASN A 179 -14.46 -0.03 -0.26
CA ASN A 179 -14.21 -0.21 1.16
C ASN A 179 -13.38 -1.48 1.32
N PHE A 180 -12.15 -1.34 1.81
CA PHE A 180 -11.33 -2.49 2.15
C PHE A 180 -11.84 -3.11 3.46
N PRO A 181 -12.10 -4.43 3.50
CA PRO A 181 -12.62 -5.08 4.68
C PRO A 181 -11.54 -5.22 5.75
N ASN A 182 -11.98 -5.32 7.00
CA ASN A 182 -11.10 -5.73 8.10
C ASN A 182 -10.57 -7.14 7.79
N GLN A 183 -9.35 -7.48 8.23
CA GLN A 183 -8.63 -8.72 7.88
C GLN A 183 -7.98 -8.77 6.48
N LEU A 184 -8.20 -7.80 5.59
CA LEU A 184 -7.45 -7.72 4.34
C LEU A 184 -5.99 -7.39 4.65
N THR A 185 -5.09 -8.34 4.40
CA THR A 185 -3.66 -8.20 4.76
C THR A 185 -2.76 -7.98 3.56
N ASN A 186 -3.20 -8.38 2.36
CA ASN A 186 -2.39 -8.42 1.15
C ASN A 186 -3.12 -7.87 -0.08
N ILE A 187 -2.49 -6.95 -0.80
CA ILE A 187 -2.92 -6.49 -2.12
C ILE A 187 -1.77 -6.68 -3.12
N GLY A 188 -2.02 -7.43 -4.20
CA GLY A 188 -1.05 -7.80 -5.23
C GLY A 188 -0.66 -6.65 -6.17
N ASN A 189 0.27 -6.95 -7.06
CA ASN A 189 0.84 -5.99 -8.01
C ASN A 189 -0.23 -5.44 -8.94
N TYR A 190 -0.26 -4.12 -9.13
CA TYR A 190 -1.15 -3.44 -10.07
C TYR A 190 -2.64 -3.72 -9.83
N ALA A 191 -3.03 -4.19 -8.64
CA ALA A 191 -4.37 -4.68 -8.37
C ALA A 191 -5.47 -3.64 -8.65
N PHE A 192 -5.19 -2.35 -8.49
CA PHE A 192 -6.12 -1.25 -8.79
C PHE A 192 -5.57 -0.27 -9.83
N GLN A 193 -4.60 -0.69 -10.66
CA GLN A 193 -3.99 0.17 -11.67
C GLN A 193 -5.05 0.80 -12.59
N ASN A 194 -4.87 2.08 -12.94
CA ASN A 194 -5.68 2.84 -13.89
C ASN A 194 -7.19 2.87 -13.56
N ASN A 195 -7.55 2.83 -12.27
CA ASN A 195 -8.92 3.11 -11.83
C ASN A 195 -9.19 4.62 -11.79
N LEU A 196 -9.47 5.17 -12.97
CA LEU A 196 -9.51 6.62 -13.21
C LEU A 196 -10.56 7.38 -12.39
N ASN A 197 -11.67 6.74 -12.00
CA ASN A 197 -12.72 7.35 -11.18
C ASN A 197 -12.66 6.97 -9.69
N LEU A 198 -11.71 6.12 -9.28
CA LEU A 198 -11.58 5.72 -7.88
C LEU A 198 -11.13 6.92 -7.06
N LYS A 199 -12.01 7.42 -6.19
CA LYS A 199 -11.79 8.65 -5.44
C LYS A 199 -11.55 8.42 -3.96
N ASP A 200 -12.37 7.55 -3.37
CA ASP A 200 -12.40 7.30 -1.94
C ASP A 200 -11.84 5.91 -1.61
N ILE A 201 -10.68 5.92 -0.95
CA ILE A 201 -10.02 4.76 -0.35
C ILE A 201 -9.66 5.08 1.11
N THR A 202 -10.58 5.73 1.84
CA THR A 202 -10.29 6.20 3.21
C THR A 202 -10.44 5.13 4.30
N ASN A 203 -11.07 4.00 4.00
CA ASN A 203 -11.38 2.96 4.98
C ASN A 203 -10.64 1.64 4.70
N GLY A 204 -10.26 0.94 5.78
CA GLY A 204 -9.76 -0.45 5.71
C GLY A 204 -8.28 -0.63 5.37
N PHE A 205 -7.45 0.42 5.51
CA PHE A 205 -6.00 0.35 5.29
C PHE A 205 -5.21 -0.15 6.50
N THR A 206 -5.82 -0.16 7.69
CA THR A 206 -5.13 -0.39 8.97
C THR A 206 -4.63 -1.81 9.15
N ASP A 207 -5.20 -2.78 8.44
CA ASP A 207 -4.82 -4.20 8.51
C ASP A 207 -3.92 -4.65 7.35
N ILE A 208 -3.78 -3.83 6.30
CA ILE A 208 -3.00 -4.18 5.11
C ILE A 208 -1.51 -4.10 5.44
N THR A 209 -0.87 -5.27 5.52
CA THR A 209 0.56 -5.40 5.83
C THR A 209 1.45 -5.43 4.59
N ASN A 210 0.88 -5.75 3.42
CA ASN A 210 1.61 -5.85 2.17
C ASN A 210 0.85 -5.20 1.00
N PHE A 211 1.53 -4.26 0.34
CA PHE A 211 1.12 -3.71 -0.95
C PHE A 211 2.11 -4.16 -2.02
N GLY A 212 1.63 -4.71 -3.12
CA GLY A 212 2.43 -5.02 -4.30
C GLY A 212 2.95 -3.75 -5.00
N GLU A 213 3.67 -3.96 -6.09
CA GLU A 213 4.10 -2.87 -6.95
C GLU A 213 2.90 -2.19 -7.62
N GLY A 214 2.86 -0.86 -7.63
CA GLY A 214 1.97 -0.10 -8.49
C GLY A 214 0.48 -0.30 -8.21
N VAL A 215 0.08 -0.69 -6.99
CA VAL A 215 -1.32 -1.02 -6.66
C VAL A 215 -2.30 0.03 -7.17
N PHE A 216 -2.03 1.32 -6.98
CA PHE A 216 -2.89 2.43 -7.41
C PHE A 216 -2.27 3.27 -8.53
N ILE A 217 -1.33 2.73 -9.32
CA ILE A 217 -0.70 3.49 -10.41
C ILE A 217 -1.75 4.01 -11.39
N GLY A 218 -1.69 5.30 -11.73
CA GLY A 218 -2.63 5.96 -12.64
C GLY A 218 -4.03 6.21 -12.08
N CYS A 219 -4.29 5.98 -10.79
CA CYS A 219 -5.58 6.30 -10.16
C CYS A 219 -5.72 7.81 -9.94
N SER A 220 -5.99 8.55 -11.02
CA SER A 220 -5.92 10.02 -11.06
C SER A 220 -6.95 10.74 -10.18
N SER A 221 -8.05 10.08 -9.79
CA SER A 221 -9.13 10.68 -8.98
C SER A 221 -8.98 10.50 -7.47
N ILE A 222 -8.01 9.71 -6.98
CA ILE A 222 -7.81 9.50 -5.54
C ILE A 222 -7.42 10.84 -4.90
N THR A 223 -8.26 11.38 -4.01
CA THR A 223 -8.00 12.65 -3.32
C THR A 223 -7.38 12.46 -1.94
N SER A 224 -7.68 11.34 -1.29
CA SER A 224 -7.27 11.04 0.08
C SER A 224 -7.13 9.53 0.29
N VAL A 225 -6.13 9.15 1.09
CA VAL A 225 -5.88 7.76 1.51
C VAL A 225 -6.21 7.62 3.00
N GLY A 226 -6.72 6.45 3.39
CA GLY A 226 -6.94 6.08 4.78
C GLY A 226 -5.65 6.00 5.60
N GLU A 227 -5.79 5.68 6.88
CA GLU A 227 -4.62 5.43 7.73
C GLU A 227 -3.92 4.13 7.32
N LEU A 228 -2.70 4.27 6.83
CA LEU A 228 -1.84 3.14 6.50
C LEU A 228 -1.48 2.34 7.77
N ASN A 229 -1.37 1.02 7.65
CA ASN A 229 -0.99 0.14 8.74
C ASN A 229 0.34 0.59 9.39
N SER A 230 0.31 0.77 10.72
CA SER A 230 1.47 1.17 11.51
C SER A 230 2.65 0.19 11.47
N SER A 231 2.43 -1.08 11.07
CA SER A 231 3.47 -2.10 10.95
C SER A 231 4.22 -2.06 9.62
N LEU A 232 3.83 -1.22 8.66
CA LEU A 232 4.52 -1.13 7.37
C LEU A 232 5.97 -0.70 7.57
N THR A 233 6.89 -1.47 6.97
CA THR A 233 8.32 -1.17 6.95
C THR A 233 8.74 -0.40 5.70
N SER A 234 7.90 -0.39 4.66
CA SER A 234 8.17 0.34 3.42
C SER A 234 6.90 0.79 2.72
N ILE A 235 6.99 1.87 1.94
CA ILE A 235 5.99 2.22 0.93
C ILE A 235 6.43 1.59 -0.39
N SER A 236 5.55 0.79 -1.01
CA SER A 236 5.87 -0.03 -2.18
C SER A 236 6.18 0.79 -3.44
N LYS A 237 6.93 0.17 -4.35
CA LYS A 237 7.31 0.75 -5.64
C LYS A 237 6.06 1.19 -6.39
N ASN A 238 6.08 2.42 -6.93
CA ASN A 238 4.99 3.01 -7.71
C ASN A 238 3.60 3.02 -7.03
N LEU A 239 3.49 2.84 -5.70
CA LEU A 239 2.22 2.57 -5.02
C LEU A 239 1.09 3.53 -5.42
N PHE A 240 1.36 4.83 -5.44
CA PHE A 240 0.45 5.91 -5.82
C PHE A 240 0.95 6.71 -7.04
N ASN A 241 1.81 6.13 -7.88
CA ASN A 241 2.36 6.86 -9.03
C ASN A 241 1.22 7.32 -9.96
N GLY A 242 1.14 8.61 -10.26
CA GLY A 242 0.09 9.17 -11.11
C GLY A 242 -1.26 9.37 -10.41
N CYS A 243 -1.33 9.24 -9.09
CA CYS A 243 -2.49 9.71 -8.29
C CYS A 243 -2.50 11.25 -8.25
N SER A 244 -2.76 11.88 -9.40
CA SER A 244 -2.59 13.32 -9.62
C SER A 244 -3.47 14.21 -8.71
N SER A 245 -4.58 13.68 -8.20
CA SER A 245 -5.47 14.39 -7.28
C SER A 245 -5.16 14.17 -5.79
N LEU A 246 -4.19 13.31 -5.44
CA LEU A 246 -3.87 13.00 -4.05
C LEU A 246 -3.32 14.25 -3.37
N GLU A 247 -3.98 14.71 -2.31
CA GLU A 247 -3.64 15.99 -1.68
C GLU A 247 -2.69 15.86 -0.48
N ALA A 248 -2.85 14.79 0.29
CA ALA A 248 -2.09 14.54 1.51
C ALA A 248 -1.92 13.05 1.78
N ILE A 249 -0.79 12.68 2.40
CA ILE A 249 -0.51 11.33 2.87
C ILE A 249 0.13 11.35 4.25
N ASN A 250 -0.24 10.40 5.10
CA ASN A 250 0.42 10.13 6.37
C ASN A 250 1.31 8.89 6.24
N ILE A 251 2.61 9.03 6.48
CA ILE A 251 3.56 7.93 6.41
C ILE A 251 3.76 7.37 7.82
N PRO A 252 3.51 6.07 8.07
CA PRO A 252 3.73 5.47 9.38
C PRO A 252 5.17 5.56 9.88
N ASP A 253 5.34 5.69 11.20
CA ASP A 253 6.67 5.87 11.81
C ASP A 253 7.62 4.67 11.62
N ASN A 254 7.09 3.46 11.42
CA ASN A 254 7.90 2.27 11.18
C ASN A 254 8.43 2.13 9.75
N VAL A 255 7.97 2.97 8.81
CA VAL A 255 8.46 2.96 7.44
C VAL A 255 9.92 3.40 7.42
N THR A 256 10.79 2.51 6.95
CA THR A 256 12.22 2.77 6.78
C THR A 256 12.59 3.14 5.35
N LEU A 257 11.76 2.75 4.37
CA LEU A 257 12.03 2.92 2.95
C LEU A 257 10.78 3.42 2.19
N ILE A 258 10.94 4.47 1.40
CA ILE A 258 9.96 4.86 0.37
C ILE A 258 10.55 4.46 -0.99
N ASN A 259 9.99 3.43 -1.61
CA ASN A 259 10.54 2.83 -2.84
C ASN A 259 10.42 3.73 -4.06
N GLU A 260 11.06 3.28 -5.15
CA GLU A 260 11.08 3.93 -6.44
C GLU A 260 9.67 4.36 -6.90
N GLY A 261 9.52 5.65 -7.24
CA GLY A 261 8.30 6.18 -7.83
C GLY A 261 7.05 6.12 -6.95
N ALA A 262 7.14 5.80 -5.65
CA ALA A 262 5.98 5.57 -4.77
C ALA A 262 4.88 6.64 -4.86
N PHE A 263 5.25 7.92 -5.03
CA PHE A 263 4.36 9.07 -5.17
C PHE A 263 4.70 9.91 -6.42
N ALA A 264 5.38 9.34 -7.42
CA ALA A 264 5.71 10.06 -8.63
C ALA A 264 4.45 10.59 -9.32
N SER A 265 4.50 11.79 -9.88
CA SER A 265 3.39 12.46 -10.57
C SER A 265 2.12 12.67 -9.72
N CYS A 266 2.21 12.61 -8.39
CA CYS A 266 1.14 13.08 -7.49
C CYS A 266 1.12 14.61 -7.47
N THR A 267 0.65 15.24 -8.56
CA THR A 267 0.81 16.67 -8.80
C THR A 267 0.14 17.56 -7.76
N SER A 268 -0.97 17.13 -7.16
CA SER A 268 -1.69 17.86 -6.10
C SER A 268 -1.19 17.57 -4.68
N LEU A 269 -0.20 16.69 -4.51
CA LEU A 269 0.32 16.30 -3.20
C LEU A 269 1.03 17.49 -2.58
N ARG A 270 0.39 18.11 -1.59
CA ARG A 270 0.88 19.31 -0.91
C ARG A 270 1.40 19.04 0.49
N LEU A 271 0.99 17.94 1.11
CA LEU A 271 1.32 17.61 2.49
C LEU A 271 1.71 16.14 2.63
N ILE A 272 2.91 15.90 3.16
CA ILE A 272 3.37 14.58 3.58
C ILE A 272 3.65 14.67 5.08
N THR A 273 2.95 13.87 5.87
CA THR A 273 3.12 13.85 7.32
C THR A 273 4.06 12.73 7.73
N LEU A 274 5.13 13.11 8.42
CA LEU A 274 6.11 12.27 9.10
C LEU A 274 6.29 12.83 10.50
N THR A 275 6.38 11.99 11.54
CA THR A 275 6.62 12.47 12.91
C THR A 275 8.13 12.56 13.22
N GLU A 276 8.48 13.18 14.34
CA GLU A 276 9.85 13.19 14.87
C GLU A 276 10.41 11.78 15.18
N ASN A 277 9.51 10.80 15.36
CA ASN A 277 9.85 9.40 15.64
C ASN A 277 9.96 8.55 14.37
N SER A 278 9.81 9.16 13.18
CA SER A 278 9.93 8.45 11.91
C SER A 278 11.27 7.72 11.79
N LYS A 279 11.21 6.43 11.42
CA LYS A 279 12.36 5.57 11.13
C LYS A 279 12.82 5.64 9.67
N LEU A 280 12.29 6.59 8.90
CA LEU A 280 12.59 6.72 7.48
C LEU A 280 14.09 6.96 7.28
N ASN A 281 14.73 6.02 6.60
CA ASN A 281 16.17 5.95 6.39
C ASN A 281 16.51 6.17 4.91
N GLU A 282 15.64 5.76 4.00
CA GLU A 282 15.89 5.82 2.57
C GLU A 282 14.66 6.26 1.76
N ILE A 283 14.89 7.19 0.83
CA ILE A 283 13.94 7.60 -0.19
C ILE A 283 14.56 7.23 -1.53
N ASP A 284 13.91 6.35 -2.29
CA ASP A 284 14.47 5.82 -3.53
C ASP A 284 14.22 6.72 -4.74
N SER A 285 14.72 6.28 -5.91
CA SER A 285 14.69 7.07 -7.13
C SER A 285 13.28 7.48 -7.54
N SER A 286 13.09 8.74 -7.95
CA SER A 286 11.81 9.31 -8.38
C SER A 286 10.64 9.21 -7.37
N ALA A 287 10.88 8.87 -6.10
CA ALA A 287 9.82 8.63 -5.11
C ALA A 287 8.76 9.74 -5.03
N PHE A 288 9.17 11.01 -5.14
CA PHE A 288 8.34 12.21 -5.14
C PHE A 288 8.58 13.08 -6.38
N LYS A 289 8.91 12.45 -7.52
CA LYS A 289 9.12 13.18 -8.79
C LYS A 289 7.82 13.86 -9.22
N SER A 290 7.88 15.12 -9.62
CA SER A 290 6.76 15.90 -10.15
C SER A 290 5.57 16.04 -9.18
N CYS A 291 5.83 16.04 -7.87
CA CYS A 291 4.88 16.48 -6.84
C CYS A 291 4.80 18.01 -6.82
N LYS A 292 4.21 18.58 -7.89
CA LYS A 292 4.29 20.02 -8.19
C LYS A 292 3.67 20.92 -7.11
N SER A 293 2.74 20.44 -6.31
CA SER A 293 2.12 21.19 -5.19
C SER A 293 2.84 21.01 -3.85
N LEU A 294 3.89 20.19 -3.76
CA LEU A 294 4.61 19.96 -2.51
C LEU A 294 5.42 21.20 -2.13
N THR A 295 5.04 21.85 -1.02
CA THR A 295 5.66 23.11 -0.58
C THR A 295 6.82 22.90 0.38
N SER A 296 6.77 21.81 1.15
CA SER A 296 7.78 21.44 2.14
C SER A 296 7.80 19.93 2.33
N PHE A 297 8.94 19.41 2.79
CA PHE A 297 9.08 18.02 3.19
C PHE A 297 9.93 17.98 4.47
N TYR A 298 9.44 17.30 5.50
CA TYR A 298 10.22 17.06 6.71
C TYR A 298 11.17 15.90 6.46
N PHE A 299 12.47 16.16 6.43
CA PHE A 299 13.50 15.13 6.33
C PHE A 299 13.89 14.64 7.73
N PRO A 300 13.59 13.39 8.13
CA PRO A 300 13.85 12.90 9.48
C PRO A 300 15.35 12.82 9.80
N LYS A 301 15.70 13.00 11.07
CA LYS A 301 17.09 13.09 11.53
C LYS A 301 17.96 11.86 11.21
N GLU A 302 17.36 10.69 10.99
CA GLU A 302 18.06 9.42 10.68
C GLU A 302 18.13 9.11 9.17
N LEU A 303 17.61 9.99 8.31
CA LEU A 303 17.56 9.77 6.85
C LEU A 303 18.98 9.77 6.24
N LYS A 304 19.37 8.65 5.63
CA LYS A 304 20.71 8.44 5.07
C LYS A 304 20.80 8.65 3.57
N LYS A 305 19.76 8.28 2.82
CA LYS A 305 19.80 8.25 1.35
C LYS A 305 18.58 8.90 0.71
N ILE A 306 18.85 9.71 -0.31
CA ILE A 306 17.86 10.24 -1.25
C ILE A 306 18.29 9.83 -2.66
N GLY A 307 17.46 9.08 -3.36
CA GLY A 307 17.73 8.51 -4.69
C GLY A 307 17.71 9.53 -5.82
N GLY A 308 18.06 9.06 -7.02
CA GLY A 308 18.10 9.91 -8.21
C GLY A 308 16.70 10.40 -8.59
N PHE A 309 16.57 11.67 -8.99
CA PHE A 309 15.28 12.30 -9.33
C PHE A 309 14.22 12.26 -8.22
N ALA A 310 14.57 11.92 -6.97
CA ALA A 310 13.60 11.66 -5.90
C ALA A 310 12.60 12.81 -5.69
N PHE A 311 13.02 14.06 -5.81
CA PHE A 311 12.17 15.27 -5.72
C PHE A 311 12.22 16.11 -7.00
N ASN A 312 12.61 15.53 -8.14
CA ASN A 312 12.74 16.27 -9.40
C ASN A 312 11.40 16.91 -9.84
N ASP A 313 11.44 18.14 -10.36
CA ASP A 313 10.29 18.93 -10.82
C ASP A 313 9.28 19.30 -9.71
N ASN A 314 9.73 19.38 -8.45
CA ASN A 314 8.92 19.89 -7.32
C ASN A 314 8.98 21.42 -7.25
N VAL A 315 8.29 22.07 -8.19
CA VAL A 315 8.34 23.51 -8.44
C VAL A 315 7.78 24.39 -7.31
N SER A 316 6.95 23.85 -6.42
CA SER A 316 6.38 24.62 -5.29
C SER A 316 7.21 24.53 -4.01
N MET A 317 8.21 23.66 -3.95
CA MET A 317 9.00 23.44 -2.74
C MET A 317 9.81 24.69 -2.42
N LYS A 318 9.67 25.24 -1.21
CA LYS A 318 10.29 26.54 -0.83
C LYS A 318 11.61 26.38 -0.09
N GLU A 319 11.74 25.31 0.66
CA GLU A 319 12.87 25.06 1.54
C GLU A 319 13.30 23.60 1.44
N ILE A 320 14.61 23.39 1.48
CA ILE A 320 15.21 22.08 1.74
C ILE A 320 15.98 22.18 3.06
N ASN A 321 15.67 21.28 3.98
CA ASN A 321 16.39 21.15 5.24
C ASN A 321 16.96 19.72 5.36
N LEU A 322 18.14 19.48 4.80
CA LEU A 322 18.75 18.14 4.81
C LEU A 322 19.32 17.82 6.21
N PRO A 323 19.07 16.62 6.75
CA PRO A 323 19.59 16.21 8.05
C PRO A 323 21.07 15.85 7.98
N ALA A 324 21.74 15.88 9.12
CA ALA A 324 23.18 15.62 9.23
C ALA A 324 23.60 14.21 8.82
N SER A 325 22.65 13.27 8.86
CA SER A 325 22.84 11.84 8.60
C SER A 325 22.88 11.45 7.12
N ILE A 326 22.61 12.39 6.19
CA ILE A 326 22.64 12.11 4.75
C ILE A 326 24.07 11.73 4.31
N ILE A 327 24.19 10.54 3.74
CA ILE A 327 25.43 9.99 3.17
C ILE A 327 25.37 9.84 1.64
N GLU A 328 24.17 9.79 1.06
CA GLU A 328 23.98 9.62 -0.39
C GLU A 328 22.84 10.51 -0.93
N LEU A 329 23.17 11.32 -1.94
CA LEU A 329 22.23 12.07 -2.76
C LEU A 329 22.37 11.64 -4.22
N GLY A 330 21.28 11.19 -4.81
CA GLY A 330 21.21 10.70 -6.17
C GLY A 330 21.22 11.81 -7.23
N ASN A 331 21.55 11.42 -8.46
CA ASN A 331 21.63 12.31 -9.61
C ASN A 331 20.27 12.99 -9.83
N CYS A 332 20.28 14.31 -10.05
CA CYS A 332 19.07 15.10 -10.25
C CYS A 332 18.06 15.07 -9.09
N ALA A 333 18.44 14.70 -7.87
CA ALA A 333 17.50 14.53 -6.75
C ALA A 333 16.54 15.72 -6.55
N PHE A 334 17.01 16.96 -6.72
CA PHE A 334 16.21 18.19 -6.63
C PHE A 334 16.25 19.01 -7.93
N GLN A 335 16.44 18.34 -9.08
CA GLN A 335 16.48 19.01 -10.36
C GLN A 335 15.14 19.71 -10.64
N ASN A 336 15.17 20.93 -11.17
CA ASN A 336 14.03 21.77 -11.55
C ASN A 336 13.07 22.08 -10.38
N CYS A 337 13.55 22.05 -9.14
CA CYS A 337 12.82 22.57 -7.99
C CYS A 337 12.94 24.10 -7.92
N SER A 338 12.41 24.79 -8.94
CA SER A 338 12.60 26.23 -9.14
C SER A 338 12.02 27.11 -8.02
N GLY A 339 11.09 26.60 -7.22
CA GLY A 339 10.50 27.34 -6.10
C GLY A 339 11.39 27.50 -4.88
N ILE A 340 12.55 26.83 -4.83
CA ILE A 340 13.40 26.78 -3.65
C ILE A 340 14.08 28.13 -3.42
N GLN A 341 13.82 28.70 -2.25
CA GLN A 341 14.39 29.97 -1.81
C GLN A 341 15.52 29.76 -0.81
N ILE A 342 15.47 28.66 -0.04
CA ILE A 342 16.41 28.38 1.04
C ILE A 342 16.83 26.90 1.03
N ILE A 343 18.13 26.66 1.19
CA ILE A 343 18.69 25.32 1.40
C ILE A 343 19.54 25.35 2.68
N TYR A 344 19.19 24.52 3.66
CA TYR A 344 20.00 24.20 4.82
C TYR A 344 20.72 22.88 4.59
N LEU A 345 22.05 22.94 4.55
CA LEU A 345 22.92 21.78 4.40
C LEU A 345 23.45 21.39 5.78
N ASN A 346 22.64 20.79 6.67
CA ASN A 346 23.05 20.51 8.06
C ASN A 346 24.02 19.34 8.21
N TRP A 347 24.80 19.06 7.19
CA TRP A 347 25.67 17.92 7.17
C TRP A 347 26.82 18.13 8.16
N GLU A 348 26.74 17.43 9.29
CA GLU A 348 27.84 17.34 10.23
C GLU A 348 28.92 16.45 9.62
N ALA A 349 30.17 16.90 9.69
CA ALA A 349 31.32 16.05 9.40
C ALA A 349 31.49 14.99 10.50
N VAL A 350 30.49 14.14 10.71
CA VAL A 350 30.62 12.96 11.56
C VAL A 350 31.41 11.95 10.73
N ASN A 351 32.66 11.70 11.13
CA ASN A 351 33.55 10.66 10.60
C ASN A 351 34.21 10.87 9.24
N ASN A 352 34.48 12.10 8.79
CA ASN A 352 35.26 12.34 7.56
C ASN A 352 34.64 11.77 6.26
N THR A 353 33.40 11.29 6.28
CA THR A 353 32.68 10.91 5.07
C THR A 353 32.02 12.14 4.50
N ALA A 354 32.84 12.94 3.80
CA ALA A 354 32.36 13.88 2.80
C ALA A 354 31.25 13.20 1.95
N LEU A 355 29.95 13.54 2.04
CA LEU A 355 28.97 13.37 0.97
C LEU A 355 29.64 13.98 -0.27
N VAL A 356 30.18 13.10 -1.10
CA VAL A 356 30.92 13.49 -2.30
C VAL A 356 29.91 13.96 -3.33
N LEU A 357 29.49 15.22 -3.18
CA LEU A 357 28.70 15.95 -4.15
C LEU A 357 29.53 16.05 -5.44
N GLY A 358 29.00 15.53 -6.55
CA GLY A 358 29.72 15.47 -7.84
C GLY A 358 30.39 14.14 -8.19
N SER A 359 30.21 13.07 -7.40
CA SER A 359 30.41 11.71 -7.91
C SER A 359 29.42 11.41 -9.05
N ASP A 360 29.63 10.37 -9.86
CA ASP A 360 28.67 9.95 -10.90
C ASP A 360 27.24 9.79 -10.36
N LYS A 361 27.12 9.47 -9.07
CA LYS A 361 25.86 9.31 -8.34
C LYS A 361 25.20 10.63 -7.92
N ALA A 362 25.92 11.75 -7.88
CA ALA A 362 25.47 13.04 -7.30
C ALA A 362 25.54 14.22 -8.29
N LYS A 363 25.38 13.94 -9.59
CA LYS A 363 25.34 14.97 -10.65
C LYS A 363 24.01 15.72 -10.63
N ASN A 364 23.99 16.97 -11.12
CA ASN A 364 22.77 17.76 -11.37
C ASN A 364 21.77 17.91 -10.20
N ILE A 365 22.19 17.70 -8.94
CA ILE A 365 21.29 17.66 -7.78
C ILE A 365 20.40 18.90 -7.72
N PHE A 366 20.98 20.08 -7.92
CA PHE A 366 20.30 21.38 -7.85
C PHE A 366 20.13 22.05 -9.21
N LYS A 367 20.26 21.29 -10.31
CA LYS A 367 20.14 21.86 -11.67
C LYS A 367 18.73 22.44 -11.85
N GLY A 368 18.62 23.69 -12.29
CA GLY A 368 17.32 24.34 -12.52
C GLY A 368 16.70 24.99 -11.29
N ILE A 369 17.42 25.06 -10.17
CA ILE A 369 17.11 25.94 -9.04
C ILE A 369 17.54 27.38 -9.37
N GLU A 370 16.79 28.38 -8.89
CA GLU A 370 17.05 29.81 -9.11
C GLU A 370 18.39 30.27 -8.52
N LYS A 371 19.02 31.29 -9.12
CA LYS A 371 20.38 31.71 -8.73
C LYS A 371 20.40 32.48 -7.41
N GLU A 372 19.26 33.04 -7.02
CA GLU A 372 19.06 33.84 -5.81
C GLU A 372 18.80 32.99 -4.56
N THR A 373 18.75 31.66 -4.69
CA THR A 373 18.56 30.73 -3.57
C THR A 373 19.64 30.92 -2.50
N LYS A 374 19.21 31.10 -1.26
CA LYS A 374 20.09 31.24 -0.09
C LYS A 374 20.50 29.86 0.41
N ILE A 375 21.79 29.65 0.55
CA ILE A 375 22.34 28.37 1.03
C ILE A 375 23.05 28.61 2.34
N PHE A 376 22.57 27.92 3.37
CA PHE A 376 23.09 27.96 4.74
C PHE A 376 23.88 26.69 5.03
N ILE A 377 25.09 26.89 5.55
CA ILE A 377 25.98 25.84 6.02
C ILE A 377 26.04 25.95 7.54
N PRO A 378 25.81 24.87 8.30
CA PRO A 378 25.85 24.86 9.75
C PRO A 378 27.24 25.25 10.25
N GLN A 379 27.27 25.98 11.36
CA GLN A 379 28.52 26.28 12.04
C GLN A 379 29.04 25.03 12.73
N VAL A 380 30.31 24.70 12.51
CA VAL A 380 31.02 23.64 13.23
C VAL A 380 32.08 24.26 14.14
N ALA A 381 32.35 23.62 15.28
CA ALA A 381 33.27 24.14 16.29
C ALA A 381 34.71 24.31 15.77
N ASN A 382 35.11 23.51 14.78
CA ASN A 382 36.45 23.56 14.19
C ASN A 382 36.47 24.51 12.98
N LYS A 383 37.23 25.60 13.09
CA LYS A 383 37.39 26.62 12.04
C LYS A 383 37.90 26.05 10.72
N GLN A 384 38.91 25.17 10.75
CA GLN A 384 39.49 24.60 9.53
C GLN A 384 38.47 23.71 8.83
N LEU A 385 37.77 22.87 9.59
CA LEU A 385 36.69 22.03 9.07
C LEU A 385 35.55 22.86 8.44
N TYR A 386 35.17 23.99 9.06
CA TYR A 386 34.19 24.90 8.47
C TYR A 386 34.66 25.48 7.13
N ILE A 387 35.93 25.89 7.05
CA ILE A 387 36.54 26.41 5.81
C ILE A 387 36.55 25.34 4.71
N ASP A 388 36.94 24.12 5.06
CA ASP A 388 37.02 23.01 4.11
C ASP A 388 35.64 22.67 3.55
N LEU A 389 34.62 22.54 4.42
CA LEU A 389 33.22 22.35 4.03
C LEU A 389 32.70 23.50 3.16
N TYR A 390 32.95 24.75 3.57
CA TYR A 390 32.53 25.93 2.82
C TYR A 390 33.11 25.96 1.40
N ASN A 391 34.39 25.61 1.25
CA ASN A 391 35.06 25.56 -0.05
C ASN A 391 34.54 24.40 -0.92
N GLU A 392 34.33 23.22 -0.33
CA GLU A 392 33.77 22.06 -1.02
C GLU A 392 32.36 22.35 -1.53
N TYR A 393 31.48 22.88 -0.68
CA TYR A 393 30.13 23.27 -1.09
C TYR A 393 30.15 24.34 -2.18
N ASN A 394 30.97 25.38 -2.05
CA ASN A 394 31.06 26.42 -3.09
C ASN A 394 31.53 25.86 -4.43
N LYS A 395 32.50 24.94 -4.45
CA LYS A 395 32.96 24.29 -5.69
C LYS A 395 31.81 23.57 -6.39
N VAL A 396 31.02 22.82 -5.63
CA VAL A 396 29.86 22.07 -6.13
C VAL A 396 28.75 23.03 -6.60
N LEU A 397 28.43 24.05 -5.81
CA LEU A 397 27.31 24.94 -6.07
C LEU A 397 27.58 25.89 -7.25
N LYS A 398 28.85 26.24 -7.47
CA LYS A 398 29.28 27.04 -8.62
C LYS A 398 28.94 26.38 -9.95
N GLN A 399 28.96 25.05 -10.03
CA GLN A 399 28.57 24.32 -11.25
C GLN A 399 27.08 24.49 -11.60
N TYR A 400 26.26 24.89 -10.62
CA TYR A 400 24.84 25.18 -10.76
C TYR A 400 24.55 26.69 -10.83
N GLY A 401 25.56 27.55 -10.75
CA GLY A 401 25.39 29.00 -10.69
C GLY A 401 24.84 29.50 -9.36
N LEU A 402 24.81 28.65 -8.33
CA LEU A 402 24.36 28.97 -6.97
C LEU A 402 25.51 29.58 -6.16
N LYS A 403 25.19 30.56 -5.30
CA LYS A 403 26.15 31.20 -4.40
C LYS A 403 25.84 30.81 -2.96
N VAL A 404 26.87 30.44 -2.20
CA VAL A 404 26.73 30.22 -0.76
C VAL A 404 26.56 31.56 -0.05
N PHE A 405 25.51 31.69 0.76
CA PHE A 405 25.25 32.86 1.60
C PHE A 405 25.51 32.47 3.06
N GLY A 406 26.78 32.40 3.42
CA GLY A 406 27.24 32.17 4.80
C GLY A 406 28.22 33.26 5.21
N PRO A 407 28.47 33.44 6.52
CA PRO A 407 29.51 34.34 6.98
C PRO A 407 30.85 33.98 6.32
N ASP A 408 31.56 34.99 5.81
CA ASP A 408 32.88 34.79 5.22
C ASP A 408 33.80 34.12 6.25
N PRO A 409 34.40 32.95 5.93
CA PRO A 409 35.31 32.25 6.83
C PRO A 409 36.49 33.10 7.32
N ASN A 410 36.83 34.18 6.59
CA ASN A 410 37.90 35.12 6.94
C ASN A 410 37.44 36.27 7.86
N ILE A 411 36.13 36.48 8.02
CA ILE A 411 35.55 37.59 8.82
C ILE A 411 34.97 37.07 10.15
N TYR A 412 34.77 35.77 10.31
CA TYR A 412 34.07 35.22 11.47
C TYR A 412 34.96 34.98 12.70
N ASN A 413 34.51 35.51 13.84
CA ASN A 413 35.16 35.36 15.14
C ASN A 413 34.55 34.15 15.88
N PHE A 414 35.34 33.07 16.04
CA PHE A 414 34.91 31.78 16.63
C PHE A 414 34.74 31.82 18.17
N THR A 415 34.57 33.01 18.77
CA THR A 415 34.66 33.22 20.22
C THR A 415 33.35 33.11 20.99
N SER A 416 32.20 32.81 20.36
CA SER A 416 30.96 32.50 21.06
C SER A 416 30.43 31.12 20.68
N PRO A 417 30.54 30.11 21.56
CA PRO A 417 29.86 28.85 21.37
C PRO A 417 28.35 29.04 21.59
N ILE A 418 27.55 28.47 20.67
CA ILE A 418 26.16 28.05 20.86
C ILE A 418 25.13 29.20 20.85
N LEU A 419 24.35 29.32 19.75
CA LEU A 419 22.90 29.58 19.86
C LEU A 419 22.10 29.39 18.56
N ILE A 420 22.71 29.17 17.38
CA ILE A 420 21.94 29.17 16.12
C ILE A 420 21.41 27.78 15.74
N ALA A 421 22.10 26.69 16.07
CA ALA A 421 21.69 25.34 15.68
C ALA A 421 20.35 24.90 16.30
N SER A 422 20.00 25.37 17.51
CA SER A 422 18.72 25.06 18.17
C SER A 422 17.55 25.93 17.68
N LEU A 423 17.81 27.15 17.20
CA LEU A 423 16.75 28.06 16.72
C LEU A 423 16.26 27.70 15.31
N VAL A 424 17.13 27.20 14.43
CA VAL A 424 16.77 26.84 13.04
C VAL A 424 15.87 25.58 12.98
N GLY A 425 16.07 24.63 13.90
CA GLY A 425 15.14 23.52 14.12
C GLY A 425 13.78 24.00 14.67
N MET A 426 13.76 25.00 15.55
CA MET A 426 12.51 25.52 16.13
C MET A 426 11.62 26.25 15.11
N PHE A 427 12.16 26.99 14.14
CA PHE A 427 11.30 27.71 13.18
C PHE A 427 10.62 26.78 12.15
N SER A 428 11.27 25.69 11.72
CA SER A 428 10.67 24.67 10.85
C SER A 428 9.70 23.77 11.61
N ILE A 429 10.03 23.39 12.86
CA ILE A 429 9.13 22.65 13.76
C ILE A 429 7.90 23.47 14.13
N VAL A 430 7.99 24.79 14.34
CA VAL A 430 6.81 25.62 14.67
C VAL A 430 5.85 25.73 13.47
N GLY A 431 6.35 25.79 12.23
CA GLY A 431 5.52 25.71 11.02
C GLY A 431 4.84 24.34 10.82
N LEU A 432 5.55 23.26 11.14
CA LEU A 432 5.02 21.88 11.09
C LEU A 432 4.10 21.53 12.28
N MET A 433 4.36 22.08 13.47
CA MET A 433 3.51 21.91 14.65
C MET A 433 2.21 22.71 14.53
N THR A 434 2.24 23.89 13.90
CA THR A 434 1.02 24.65 13.62
C THR A 434 0.16 23.96 12.56
N THR A 435 0.75 23.36 11.52
CA THR A 435 0.03 22.53 10.56
C THR A 435 -0.47 21.21 11.17
N TRP A 436 0.32 20.55 12.03
CA TRP A 436 -0.12 19.38 12.82
C TRP A 436 -1.28 19.73 13.76
N TYR A 437 -1.21 20.86 14.46
CA TYR A 437 -2.29 21.35 15.33
C TYR A 437 -3.56 21.69 14.54
N LEU A 438 -3.43 22.28 13.34
CA LEU A 438 -4.55 22.54 12.44
C LEU A 438 -5.17 21.25 11.90
N VAL A 439 -4.36 20.22 11.59
CA VAL A 439 -4.86 18.89 11.16
C VAL A 439 -5.53 18.15 12.30
N LYS A 440 -4.96 18.19 13.52
CA LYS A 440 -5.56 17.59 14.72
C LYS A 440 -6.90 18.24 15.05
N THR A 441 -6.96 19.58 15.06
CA THR A 441 -8.22 20.31 15.30
C THR A 441 -9.26 20.12 14.19
N TYR A 442 -8.84 19.90 12.94
CA TYR A 442 -9.74 19.52 11.83
C TYR A 442 -10.28 18.09 12.00
N ARG A 443 -9.43 17.10 12.37
CA ARG A 443 -9.84 15.72 12.71
C ARG A 443 -10.81 15.70 13.89
N ASP A 444 -10.50 16.41 14.96
CA ASP A 444 -11.32 16.44 16.19
C ASP A 444 -12.69 17.11 15.96
N LYS A 445 -12.79 18.07 15.02
CA LYS A 445 -14.07 18.66 14.61
C LYS A 445 -14.90 17.73 13.71
N LYS A 446 -14.27 16.91 12.86
CA LYS A 446 -14.97 15.97 11.98
C LYS A 446 -15.56 14.79 12.76
N ASN A 447 -14.84 14.29 13.77
CA ASN A 447 -15.29 13.18 14.63
C ASN A 447 -16.32 13.60 15.70
N LYS A 448 -16.54 14.90 15.94
CA LYS A 448 -17.61 15.40 16.83
C LYS A 448 -18.94 15.64 16.12
N ASN A 449 -18.96 15.57 14.79
CA ASN A 449 -20.16 15.76 13.96
C ASN A 449 -20.66 14.45 13.29
N SER A 450 -20.12 13.30 13.72
CA SER A 450 -20.67 11.95 13.53
C SER A 450 -21.14 11.43 14.87
#